data_AF-A0A973N2N3-F1
#
_entry.id   AF-A0A973N2N3-F1
#
_cell.length_a   1.000
_cell.length_b   1.000
_cell.length_c   1.000
_cell.angle_alpha   90.00
_cell.angle_beta   90.00
_cell.angle_gamma   90.00
#
_symmetry.space_group_name_H-M   'P 1'
#
loop_
_entity.id
_entity.type
_entity.pdbx_description
1 polymer ?
#
loop_
_entity_poly.entity_id
_entity_poly.type
_entity_poly.pdbx_seq_one_letter_code
_entity_poly.pdbx_strand_id
1 'polypeptide(L)' 'MEATGPTDAEVEAAARVLARAGRHYRWWPETSPAYDEIGKADPIAKSEFDGIVEQMLKAASAAKKA' A
#
# COMPACT_ATOMS: atom_id res chain seq x y z
N MET A 1 -4.06 -17.32 18.78
CA MET A 1 -3.16 -16.17 18.62
C MET A 1 -3.73 -15.31 17.52
N GLU A 2 -4.35 -14.19 17.86
CA GLU A 2 -4.92 -13.25 16.88
C GLU A 2 -3.79 -12.62 16.07
N ALA A 3 -3.91 -12.64 14.74
CA ALA A 3 -2.95 -12.02 13.84
C ALA A 3 -2.82 -10.54 14.20
N THR A 4 -1.69 -10.13 14.80
CA THR A 4 -1.52 -8.79 15.38
C THR A 4 -1.11 -7.74 14.33
N GLY A 5 -1.20 -8.09 13.05
CA GLY A 5 -0.83 -7.25 11.91
C GLY A 5 -2.01 -7.05 10.95
N PRO A 6 -1.92 -6.03 10.08
CA PRO A 6 -2.91 -5.80 9.03
C PRO A 6 -3.01 -7.04 8.13
N THR A 7 -4.23 -7.37 7.73
CA THR A 7 -4.52 -8.42 6.75
C THR A 7 -4.09 -7.97 5.35
N ASP A 8 -3.82 -8.92 4.46
CA ASP A 8 -3.48 -8.61 3.06
C ASP A 8 -4.54 -7.73 2.38
N ALA A 9 -5.82 -7.94 2.71
CA ALA A 9 -6.92 -7.13 2.20
C ALA A 9 -6.87 -5.67 2.71
N GLU A 10 -6.49 -5.45 3.97
CA GLU A 10 -6.32 -4.10 4.53
C GLU A 10 -5.12 -3.39 3.90
N VAL A 11 -4.01 -4.13 3.68
CA VAL A 11 -2.84 -3.62 2.96
C VAL A 11 -3.23 -3.23 1.54
N GLU A 12 -3.90 -4.12 0.80
CA GLU A 12 -4.31 -3.84 -0.58
C GLU A 12 -5.25 -2.63 -0.68
N ALA A 13 -6.23 -2.54 0.22
CA ALA A 13 -7.17 -1.42 0.26
C ALA A 13 -6.45 -0.09 0.52
N ALA A 14 -5.55 -0.06 1.50
CA ALA A 14 -4.76 1.13 1.81
C ALA A 14 -3.80 1.51 0.66
N ALA A 15 -3.18 0.51 0.04
CA ALA A 15 -2.27 0.69 -1.09
C ALA A 15 -3.00 1.30 -2.29
N ARG A 16 -4.20 0.82 -2.61
CA ARG A 16 -5.03 1.39 -3.69
C ARG A 16 -5.40 2.85 -3.41
N VAL A 17 -5.71 3.20 -2.16
CA VAL A 17 -5.97 4.60 -1.76
C VAL A 17 -4.73 5.46 -1.94
N LEU A 18 -3.56 5.02 -1.46
CA LEU A 18 -2.31 5.77 -1.57
C LEU A 18 -1.91 5.99 -3.03
N ALA A 19 -1.98 4.94 -3.87
CA ALA A 19 -1.67 5.04 -5.29
C ALA A 19 -2.59 6.05 -6.00
N ARG A 20 -3.92 5.99 -5.72
CA ARG A 20 -4.90 6.93 -6.27
C ARG A 20 -4.63 8.36 -5.81
N ALA A 21 -4.34 8.56 -4.52
CA ALA A 21 -4.03 9.87 -3.97
C ALA A 21 -2.76 10.45 -4.61
N GLY A 22 -1.67 9.67 -4.66
CA GLY A 22 -0.42 10.13 -5.27
C GLY A 22 -0.58 10.44 -6.76
N ARG A 23 -1.43 9.72 -7.49
CA ARG A 23 -1.77 10.07 -8.88
C ARG A 23 -2.53 11.40 -8.96
N HIS A 24 -3.54 11.59 -8.12
CA HIS A 24 -4.33 12.83 -8.07
C HIS A 24 -3.45 14.05 -7.74
N TYR A 25 -2.55 13.90 -6.77
CA TYR A 25 -1.62 14.95 -6.33
C TYR A 25 -0.32 15.02 -7.14
N ARG A 26 -0.20 14.24 -8.23
CA ARG A 26 0.98 14.20 -9.12
C ARG A 26 2.31 13.89 -8.41
N TRP A 27 2.27 13.08 -7.35
CA TRP A 27 3.47 12.52 -6.73
C TRP A 27 4.17 11.53 -7.65
N TRP A 28 3.39 10.88 -8.52
CA TRP A 28 3.87 9.93 -9.50
C TRP A 28 3.85 10.55 -10.90
N PRO A 29 4.80 10.19 -11.79
CA PRO A 29 4.69 10.48 -13.21
C PRO A 29 3.36 10.01 -13.81
N GLU A 30 2.85 10.71 -14.82
CA GLU A 30 1.60 10.31 -15.49
C GLU A 30 1.72 8.96 -16.21
N THR A 31 2.95 8.55 -16.52
CA THR A 31 3.29 7.25 -17.12
C THR A 31 3.30 6.11 -16.11
N SER A 32 3.19 6.38 -14.80
CA SER A 32 3.15 5.33 -13.79
C SER A 32 1.86 4.51 -13.91
N PRO A 33 1.94 3.17 -13.86
CA PRO A 33 0.78 2.29 -13.95
C PRO A 33 -0.18 2.51 -12.77
N ALA A 34 -1.46 2.21 -12.98
CA ALA A 34 -2.39 2.14 -11.86
C ALA A 34 -2.01 0.98 -10.92
N TYR A 35 -2.40 1.06 -9.65
CA TYR A 35 -2.05 0.04 -8.65
C TYR A 35 -2.37 -1.41 -9.08
N ASP A 36 -3.56 -1.62 -9.65
CA ASP A 36 -4.00 -2.94 -10.12
C ASP A 36 -3.24 -3.43 -11.37
N GLU A 37 -2.48 -2.54 -12.02
CA GLU A 37 -1.63 -2.83 -13.18
C GLU A 37 -0.18 -3.06 -12.78
N ILE A 38 0.29 -2.52 -11.63
CA ILE A 38 1.66 -2.73 -11.13
C ILE A 38 1.94 -4.23 -11.05
N GLY A 39 1.06 -5.01 -10.41
CA GLY A 39 1.28 -6.45 -10.24
C GLY A 39 1.31 -7.26 -11.54
N LYS A 40 0.77 -6.73 -12.64
CA LYS A 40 0.79 -7.39 -13.96
C LYS A 40 2.08 -7.07 -14.72
N ALA A 41 2.59 -5.86 -14.57
CA ALA A 41 3.82 -5.41 -15.22
C ALA A 41 5.06 -5.82 -14.43
N ASP A 42 5.01 -5.69 -13.12
CA ASP A 42 6.10 -5.95 -12.17
C ASP A 42 5.55 -6.43 -10.81
N PRO A 43 5.46 -7.76 -10.61
CA PRO A 43 5.01 -8.34 -9.35
C PRO A 43 5.89 -7.97 -8.14
N ILE A 44 7.19 -7.72 -8.36
CA ILE A 44 8.12 -7.37 -7.29
C ILE A 44 7.84 -5.94 -6.83
N ALA A 45 7.71 -4.99 -7.76
CA ALA A 45 7.36 -3.61 -7.43
C ALA A 45 6.03 -3.51 -6.68
N LYS A 46 5.04 -4.36 -7.02
CA LYS A 46 3.79 -4.46 -6.26
C LYS A 46 4.04 -4.92 -4.83
N SER A 47 4.80 -6.01 -4.66
CA SER A 47 5.13 -6.54 -3.33
C SER A 47 5.88 -5.53 -2.47
N GLU A 48 6.81 -4.75 -3.04
CA GLU A 48 7.56 -3.72 -2.32
C GLU A 48 6.64 -2.57 -1.88
N PHE A 49 5.75 -2.11 -2.77
CA PHE A 49 4.77 -1.08 -2.45
C PHE A 49 3.81 -1.51 -1.35
N ASP A 50 3.29 -2.74 -1.43
CA ASP A 50 2.41 -3.33 -0.42
C ASP A 50 3.14 -3.46 0.92
N GLY A 51 4.42 -3.85 0.91
CA GLY A 51 5.26 -3.93 2.11
C GLY A 51 5.48 -2.58 2.80
N ILE A 52 5.60 -1.48 2.06
CA ILE A 52 5.69 -0.12 2.63
C ILE A 52 4.37 0.25 3.30
N VAL A 53 3.25 -0.01 2.63
CA VAL A 53 1.90 0.28 3.17
C VAL A 53 1.64 -0.54 4.44
N GLU A 54 2.06 -1.80 4.46
CA GLU A 54 1.95 -2.66 5.63
C GLU A 54 2.71 -2.07 6.84
N GLN A 55 3.95 -1.59 6.64
CA GLN A 55 4.72 -0.93 7.69
C GLN A 55 4.03 0.33 8.22
N MET A 56 3.44 1.14 7.34
CA MET A 56 2.67 2.31 7.75
C MET A 56 1.45 1.93 8.61
N LEU A 57 0.71 0.90 8.24
CA LEU A 57 -0.44 0.40 9.00
C LEU A 57 -0.04 -0.17 10.36
N LYS A 58 1.08 -0.90 10.43
CA LYS A 58 1.66 -1.39 11.69
C LYS A 58 2.04 -0.22 12.61
N ALA A 59 2.71 0.80 12.07
CA ALA A 59 3.09 1.99 12.83
C ALA A 59 1.86 2.74 13.38
N ALA A 60 0.84 2.97 12.55
CA ALA A 60 -0.42 3.58 12.97
C ALA A 60 -1.14 2.76 14.06
N SER A 61 -1.11 1.43 13.96
CA SER A 61 -1.71 0.53 14.95
C SER A 61 -0.96 0.55 16.28
N ALA A 62 0.38 0.65 16.25
CA ALA A 62 1.20 0.78 17.46
C ALA A 62 0.94 2.12 18.17
N ALA A 63 0.82 3.22 17.43
CA ALA A 63 0.53 4.54 18.00
C ALA A 63 -0.83 4.61 18.71
N LYS A 64 -1.85 3.86 18.26
CA LYS A 64 -3.15 3.77 18.93
C LYS A 64 -3.12 3.04 20.27
N LYS A 65 -2.09 2.21 20.50
CA LYS A 65 -1.93 1.41 21.72
C LYS A 65 -1.04 2.10 22.77
N ALA A 66 -0.42 3.23 22.41
CA ALA A 66 0.36 4.07 23.30
C ALA A 66 -0.54 5.09 24.02
#